data_AF-A0AA96JHN3-F1
#
_entry.id   AF-A0AA96JHN3-F1
#
_cell.length_a   1.000
_cell.length_b   1.000
_cell.length_c   1.000
_cell.angle_alpha   90.00
_cell.angle_beta   90.00
_cell.angle_gamma   90.00
#
_symmetry.space_group_name_H-M   'P 1'
#
loop_
_entity.id
_entity.type
_entity.pdbx_description
1 polymer ?
#
loop_
_entity_poly.entity_id
_entity_poly.type
_entity_poly.pdbx_seq_one_letter_code
_entity_poly.pdbx_strand_id
1 'polypeptide(L)'
;MTVCVVEPSAADEDDSTPSTPRAGCAITLDGAYAARLARSGGSWYPERWTLDGPEPYAVPLPGNQPEEPGTEVQPMGDGRVLIRRVAAGRHVFALLYPTGPGTGELPLGAVDCPEGTRLRLLPPAPGGERAYALAVGPRSTAVWLVAGSPFGPEHLAEIPGRCSGGVWLDRAGRMLALDRRAGGRTKAVVVDLGRGGEMSPLLQITPGSDDRLLLADPDSGLLLIGSDAPSPGQERLGWGVLGSTLPVRFPECLRLPGCVATPFAIQPGQMLTPETCAVALRCDGAFGSWVGVWRPADRRVWHLPAPQGWLTGTGLWTSDGVLRLPYATGAVPCGVARWTPPAREPAAPPPAAVPRPSSPPPVPSLSPSASSFPSSSPSASPAAFPSPFPGPRAQLPFPAPSEVPPQPPEPEPPAPSAARPVPLQQAPLGRLVTK
;
A
#
# COMPACT_ATOMS: atom_id res chain seq x y z
N MET A 1 -19.07 47.16 12.24
CA MET A 1 -19.53 45.80 12.55
C MET A 1 -18.38 44.85 12.29
N THR A 2 -17.85 44.29 13.35
CA THR A 2 -16.69 43.40 13.41
C THR A 2 -17.12 41.99 13.00
N VAL A 3 -16.49 41.42 11.98
CA VAL A 3 -16.68 40.01 11.59
C VAL A 3 -15.41 39.27 11.95
N CYS A 4 -15.55 38.34 12.90
CA CYS A 4 -14.46 37.53 13.43
C CYS A 4 -13.98 36.54 12.37
N VAL A 5 -12.68 36.61 12.06
CA VAL A 5 -11.91 35.55 11.39
C VAL A 5 -11.72 34.44 12.42
N VAL A 6 -12.18 33.23 12.10
CA VAL A 6 -11.88 32.04 12.90
C VAL A 6 -10.51 31.52 12.44
N GLU A 7 -9.48 31.85 13.20
CA GLU A 7 -8.19 31.15 13.16
C GLU A 7 -8.37 29.74 13.77
N PRO A 8 -7.88 28.67 13.13
CA PRO A 8 -7.71 27.40 13.82
C PRO A 8 -6.46 27.48 14.70
N SER A 9 -6.67 27.50 16.02
CA SER A 9 -5.63 27.42 17.04
C SER A 9 -4.77 26.17 16.84
N ALA A 10 -3.47 26.39 16.71
CA ALA A 10 -2.44 25.38 16.87
C ALA A 10 -2.38 24.92 18.33
N ALA A 11 -2.30 23.60 18.55
CA ALA A 11 -1.70 22.95 19.71
C ALA A 11 -1.50 21.46 19.40
N ASP A 12 -0.35 21.16 18.80
CA ASP A 12 0.50 19.96 19.01
C ASP A 12 1.41 19.81 17.78
N GLU A 13 2.35 20.75 17.66
CA GLU A 13 3.57 20.59 16.89
C GLU A 13 4.52 19.71 17.69
N ASP A 14 4.61 18.43 17.34
CA ASP A 14 5.91 17.76 17.17
C ASP A 14 5.78 16.54 16.25
N ASP A 15 5.46 16.81 14.98
CA ASP A 15 5.78 15.89 13.89
C ASP A 15 6.07 16.72 12.64
N SER A 16 7.30 17.23 12.57
CA SER A 16 7.87 17.91 11.39
C SER A 16 8.12 16.91 10.25
N THR A 17 7.14 16.07 9.93
CA THR A 17 7.10 15.30 8.70
C THR A 17 5.72 15.47 8.09
N PRO A 18 5.60 15.75 6.77
CA PRO A 18 4.29 15.91 6.15
C PRO A 18 3.57 14.56 6.22
N SER A 19 2.74 14.35 7.25
CA SER A 19 1.73 13.32 7.19
C SER A 19 0.90 13.61 5.94
N THR A 20 0.83 12.66 5.02
CA THR A 20 0.11 12.84 3.76
C THR A 20 -1.32 13.24 4.11
N PRO A 21 -1.78 14.46 3.74
CA PRO A 21 -3.12 14.90 4.12
C PRO A 21 -4.11 13.92 3.53
N ARG A 22 -4.92 13.34 4.42
CA ARG A 22 -5.86 12.28 4.08
C ARG A 22 -6.78 12.77 2.97
N ALA A 23 -6.96 11.90 1.99
CA ALA A 23 -7.92 12.09 0.93
C ALA A 23 -9.30 12.33 1.56
N GLY A 24 -9.99 13.39 1.14
CA GLY A 24 -11.34 13.70 1.62
C GLY A 24 -12.39 12.66 1.24
N CYS A 25 -12.00 11.60 0.51
CA CYS A 25 -12.82 10.48 0.09
C CYS A 25 -11.96 9.21 0.02
N ALA A 26 -12.45 8.12 0.60
CA ALA A 26 -11.85 6.79 0.54
C ALA A 26 -12.64 5.92 -0.45
N ILE A 27 -11.94 5.12 -1.26
CA ILE A 27 -12.53 4.20 -2.26
C ILE A 27 -12.14 2.77 -1.89
N THR A 28 -13.06 1.82 -2.03
CA THR A 28 -12.75 0.39 -1.97
C THR A 28 -11.74 -0.01 -3.05
N LEU A 29 -10.96 -1.08 -2.80
CA LEU A 29 -9.88 -1.50 -3.71
C LEU A 29 -10.39 -1.86 -5.12
N ASP A 30 -11.58 -2.43 -5.21
CA ASP A 30 -12.26 -2.77 -6.47
C ASP A 30 -12.84 -1.54 -7.19
N GLY A 31 -12.88 -0.38 -6.53
CA GLY A 31 -13.42 0.84 -7.07
C GLY A 31 -14.95 0.91 -7.10
N ALA A 32 -15.67 -0.02 -6.48
CA ALA A 32 -17.12 -0.06 -6.52
C ALA A 32 -17.77 1.00 -5.64
N TYR A 33 -17.24 1.19 -4.43
CA TYR A 33 -17.81 2.10 -3.43
C TYR A 33 -16.80 3.14 -2.97
N ALA A 34 -17.31 4.32 -2.61
CA ALA A 34 -16.53 5.33 -1.92
C ALA A 34 -17.33 5.93 -0.75
N ALA A 35 -16.64 6.48 0.24
CA ALA A 35 -17.26 7.22 1.32
C ALA A 35 -16.49 8.51 1.63
N ARG A 36 -17.23 9.55 1.98
CA ARG A 36 -16.67 10.83 2.42
C ARG A 36 -17.56 11.52 3.43
N LEU A 37 -17.00 12.51 4.13
CA LEU A 37 -17.79 13.50 4.86
C LEU A 37 -18.02 14.69 3.93
N ALA A 38 -19.29 15.03 3.73
CA ALA A 38 -19.72 16.22 2.99
C ALA A 38 -20.29 17.27 3.94
N ARG A 39 -20.35 18.52 3.49
CA ARG A 39 -20.93 19.63 4.25
C ARG A 39 -22.25 20.06 3.62
N SER A 40 -23.27 20.21 4.44
CA SER A 40 -24.50 20.92 4.08
C SER A 40 -24.76 21.98 5.14
N GLY A 41 -24.75 23.25 4.73
CA GLY A 41 -24.72 24.37 5.66
C GLY A 41 -23.49 24.31 6.58
N GLY A 42 -23.72 24.43 7.90
CA GLY A 42 -22.69 24.38 8.93
C GLY A 42 -22.27 22.98 9.37
N SER A 43 -22.94 21.93 8.92
CA SER A 43 -22.85 20.58 9.48
C SER A 43 -22.24 19.56 8.52
N TRP A 44 -21.49 18.60 9.07
CA TRP A 44 -20.96 17.47 8.32
C TRP A 44 -21.96 16.30 8.32
N TYR A 45 -22.02 15.58 7.22
CA TYR A 45 -22.76 14.33 7.10
C TYR A 45 -22.01 13.32 6.22
N PRO A 46 -22.13 12.01 6.48
CA PRO A 46 -21.53 10.98 5.63
C PRO A 46 -22.26 10.87 4.28
N GLU A 47 -21.49 10.64 3.22
CA GLU A 47 -22.00 10.28 1.90
C GLU A 47 -21.42 8.94 1.48
N ARG A 48 -22.27 8.09 0.93
CA ARG A 48 -21.88 6.88 0.22
C ARG A 48 -21.94 7.11 -1.27
N TRP A 49 -20.89 6.75 -1.98
CA TRP A 49 -20.82 6.84 -3.44
C TRP A 49 -20.77 5.42 -4.03
N THR A 50 -21.48 5.21 -5.14
CA THR A 50 -21.41 4.02 -5.98
C THR A 50 -20.82 4.41 -7.32
N LEU A 51 -19.74 3.75 -7.73
CA LEU A 51 -18.84 4.19 -8.80
C LEU A 51 -18.66 3.17 -9.94
N ASP A 52 -19.09 1.94 -9.74
CA ASP A 52 -19.05 0.83 -10.70
C ASP A 52 -20.26 0.79 -11.64
N GLY A 53 -21.33 1.52 -11.31
CA GLY A 53 -22.50 1.69 -12.18
C GLY A 53 -22.22 2.47 -13.47
N PRO A 54 -23.17 2.45 -14.43
CA PRO A 54 -23.06 3.22 -15.67
C PRO A 54 -22.95 4.72 -15.40
N GLU A 55 -23.68 5.21 -14.38
CA GLU A 55 -23.62 6.57 -13.88
C GLU A 55 -23.25 6.54 -12.39
N PRO A 56 -22.20 7.24 -11.95
CA PRO A 56 -21.86 7.34 -10.54
C PRO A 56 -22.93 8.15 -9.82
N TYR A 57 -23.28 7.73 -8.61
CA TYR A 57 -24.25 8.44 -7.78
C TYR A 57 -23.83 8.44 -6.33
N ALA A 58 -24.31 9.43 -5.58
CA ALA A 58 -24.09 9.55 -4.15
C ALA A 58 -25.42 9.47 -3.40
N VAL A 59 -25.42 8.80 -2.25
CA VAL A 59 -26.52 8.73 -1.31
C VAL A 59 -26.06 9.42 -0.02
N PRO A 60 -26.70 10.53 0.39
CA PRO A 60 -26.44 11.13 1.68
C PRO A 60 -26.94 10.17 2.78
N LEU A 61 -26.15 10.04 3.84
CA LEU A 61 -26.48 9.21 5.00
C LEU A 61 -26.58 10.10 6.26
N PRO A 62 -27.57 11.02 6.33
CA PRO A 62 -27.72 11.87 7.50
C PRO A 62 -28.05 11.02 8.73
N GLY A 63 -27.27 11.21 9.79
CA GLY A 63 -27.59 10.65 11.10
C GLY A 63 -28.71 11.43 11.80
N ASN A 64 -29.03 11.01 13.03
CA ASN A 64 -29.93 11.76 13.92
C ASN A 64 -29.30 13.05 14.48
N GLN A 65 -28.02 13.27 14.20
CA GLN A 65 -27.23 14.41 14.65
C GLN A 65 -26.20 14.80 13.56
N PRO A 66 -25.76 16.06 13.52
CA PRO A 66 -24.58 16.46 12.76
C PRO A 66 -23.33 15.67 13.15
N GLU A 67 -22.42 15.47 12.20
CA GLU A 67 -21.11 14.89 12.49
C GLU A 67 -20.13 15.97 12.98
N GLU A 68 -19.40 15.62 14.04
CA GLU A 68 -18.40 16.50 14.67
C GLU A 68 -17.06 16.49 13.92
N PRO A 69 -16.24 17.55 14.06
CA PRO A 69 -14.85 17.53 13.62
C PRO A 69 -14.09 16.32 14.20
N GLY A 70 -13.43 15.53 13.35
CA GLY A 70 -12.69 14.33 13.76
C GLY A 70 -13.42 13.00 13.54
N THR A 71 -14.69 13.04 13.09
CA THR A 71 -15.35 11.86 12.52
C THR A 71 -14.55 11.33 11.32
N GLU A 72 -14.42 10.02 11.22
CA GLU A 72 -13.82 9.35 10.06
C GLU A 72 -14.83 8.39 9.43
N VAL A 73 -14.82 8.30 8.10
CA VAL A 73 -15.70 7.37 7.35
C VAL A 73 -14.91 6.52 6.38
N GLN A 74 -15.39 5.31 6.12
CA GLN A 74 -14.77 4.35 5.23
C GLN A 74 -15.82 3.50 4.52
N PRO A 75 -15.74 3.30 3.19
CA PRO A 75 -16.68 2.41 2.50
C PRO A 75 -16.38 0.94 2.82
N MET A 76 -17.44 0.14 2.88
CA MET A 76 -17.39 -1.33 2.92
C MET A 76 -17.74 -1.90 1.54
N GLY A 77 -17.27 -3.11 1.23
CA GLY A 77 -17.48 -3.77 -0.07
C GLY A 77 -18.94 -4.16 -0.35
N ASP A 78 -19.78 -4.22 0.68
CA ASP A 78 -21.23 -4.44 0.57
C ASP A 78 -22.03 -3.14 0.37
N GLY A 79 -21.34 -2.00 0.23
CA GLY A 79 -21.97 -0.70 0.07
C GLY A 79 -22.53 -0.10 1.36
N ARG A 80 -22.12 -0.57 2.55
CA ARG A 80 -22.29 0.17 3.81
C ARG A 80 -21.13 1.16 4.03
N VAL A 81 -21.30 2.09 4.97
CA VAL A 81 -20.24 3.03 5.37
C VAL A 81 -19.91 2.83 6.83
N LEU A 82 -18.68 2.45 7.14
CA LEU A 82 -18.17 2.50 8.50
C LEU A 82 -17.98 3.96 8.91
N ILE A 83 -18.50 4.31 10.07
CA ILE A 83 -18.27 5.60 10.72
C ILE A 83 -17.58 5.39 12.06
N ARG A 84 -16.55 6.20 12.33
CA ARG A 84 -15.91 6.35 13.64
C ARG A 84 -16.26 7.72 14.19
N ARG A 85 -16.82 7.74 15.40
CA ARG A 85 -17.09 8.96 16.18
C ARG A 85 -16.30 8.94 17.48
N VAL A 86 -16.11 10.11 18.09
CA VAL A 86 -15.58 10.24 19.45
C VAL A 86 -16.73 10.63 20.37
N ALA A 87 -17.01 9.81 21.38
CA ALA A 87 -18.08 10.06 22.35
C ALA A 87 -17.62 9.69 23.76
N ALA A 88 -17.76 10.63 24.71
CA ALA A 88 -17.34 10.45 26.11
C ALA A 88 -15.89 9.91 26.26
N GLY A 89 -14.96 10.39 25.43
CA GLY A 89 -13.56 9.95 25.44
C GLY A 89 -13.28 8.60 24.77
N ARG A 90 -14.30 7.94 24.21
CA ARG A 90 -14.20 6.63 23.54
C ARG A 90 -14.33 6.77 22.03
N HIS A 91 -13.77 5.84 21.28
CA HIS A 91 -13.97 5.74 19.83
C HIS A 91 -15.10 4.77 19.54
N VAL A 92 -16.25 5.27 19.08
CA VAL A 92 -17.44 4.47 18.78
C VAL A 92 -17.53 4.20 17.28
N PHE A 93 -17.87 2.96 16.92
CA PHE A 93 -17.96 2.50 15.54
C PHE A 93 -19.38 2.05 15.22
N ALA A 94 -19.85 2.38 14.02
CA ALA A 94 -21.13 1.91 13.49
C ALA A 94 -21.08 1.74 11.97
N LEU A 95 -21.94 0.88 11.43
CA LEU A 95 -22.18 0.76 10.00
C LEU A 95 -23.45 1.52 9.63
N LEU A 96 -23.29 2.48 8.72
CA LEU A 96 -24.38 3.25 8.14
C LEU A 96 -24.83 2.60 6.84
N TYR A 97 -26.15 2.53 6.65
CA TYR A 97 -26.76 2.00 5.43
C TYR A 97 -28.03 2.77 5.10
N PRO A 98 -28.38 2.92 3.81
CA PRO A 98 -29.59 3.65 3.43
C PRO A 98 -30.85 2.88 3.85
N THR A 99 -31.81 3.57 4.45
CA THR A 99 -33.13 3.01 4.84
C THR A 99 -34.25 3.96 4.43
N GLY A 100 -34.74 3.80 3.19
CA GLY A 100 -35.78 4.69 2.66
C GLY A 100 -35.31 6.16 2.68
N PRO A 101 -36.04 7.09 3.33
CA PRO A 101 -35.63 8.50 3.42
C PRO A 101 -34.54 8.76 4.48
N GLY A 102 -34.16 7.75 5.28
CA GLY A 102 -33.24 7.90 6.39
C GLY A 102 -31.99 7.02 6.29
N THR A 103 -31.26 6.99 7.39
CA THR A 103 -30.05 6.19 7.55
C THR A 103 -30.27 5.18 8.67
N GLY A 104 -30.09 3.91 8.35
CA GLY A 104 -29.96 2.86 9.34
C GLY A 104 -28.55 2.88 9.92
N GLU A 105 -28.45 2.71 11.23
CA GLU A 105 -27.17 2.65 11.94
C GLU A 105 -27.09 1.33 12.72
N LEU A 106 -26.05 0.56 12.46
CA LEU A 106 -25.73 -0.67 13.18
C LEU A 106 -24.49 -0.45 14.06
N PRO A 107 -24.64 -0.26 15.38
CA PRO A 107 -23.51 -0.12 16.29
C PRO A 107 -22.63 -1.37 16.29
N LEU A 108 -21.32 -1.18 16.17
CA LEU A 108 -20.34 -2.27 16.24
C LEU A 108 -19.67 -2.36 17.62
N GLY A 109 -19.62 -1.25 18.36
CA GLY A 109 -18.99 -1.19 19.68
C GLY A 109 -18.06 0.01 19.80
N ALA A 110 -17.22 0.01 20.84
CA ALA A 110 -16.30 1.11 21.11
C ALA A 110 -14.92 0.60 21.53
N VAL A 111 -13.89 1.41 21.24
CA VAL A 111 -12.52 1.21 21.69
C VAL A 111 -12.15 2.31 22.67
N ASP A 112 -11.68 1.90 23.85
CA ASP A 112 -11.10 2.78 24.86
C ASP A 112 -9.61 2.93 24.59
N CYS A 113 -9.17 4.17 24.38
CA CYS A 113 -7.77 4.50 24.16
C CYS A 113 -7.20 5.17 25.40
N PRO A 114 -6.00 4.76 25.88
CA PRO A 114 -5.30 5.47 26.93
C PRO A 114 -5.06 6.94 26.56
N GLU A 115 -4.92 7.80 27.55
CA GLU A 115 -4.59 9.21 27.34
C GLU A 115 -3.32 9.38 26.48
N GLY A 116 -3.33 10.36 25.57
CA GLY A 116 -2.24 10.59 24.62
C GLY A 116 -2.17 9.58 23.45
N THR A 117 -3.14 8.67 23.34
CA THR A 117 -3.28 7.74 22.21
C THR A 117 -4.20 8.31 21.14
N ARG A 118 -3.74 8.35 19.89
CA ARG A 118 -4.55 8.82 18.75
C ARG A 118 -5.01 7.63 17.92
N LEU A 119 -6.32 7.39 17.89
CA LEU A 119 -6.92 6.36 17.03
C LEU A 119 -7.24 6.91 15.64
N ARG A 120 -6.95 6.12 14.59
CA ARG A 120 -7.25 6.47 13.20
C ARG A 120 -7.60 5.21 12.38
N LEU A 121 -8.50 5.33 11.40
CA LEU A 121 -8.80 4.24 10.47
C LEU A 121 -7.64 4.00 9.49
N LEU A 122 -7.36 2.73 9.19
CA LEU A 122 -6.49 2.31 8.08
C LEU A 122 -7.23 2.42 6.74
N PRO A 123 -6.53 2.47 5.59
CA PRO A 123 -7.17 2.45 4.28
C PRO A 123 -8.06 1.20 4.09
N PRO A 124 -9.08 1.26 3.20
CA PRO A 124 -10.00 0.14 2.95
C PRO A 124 -9.25 -1.16 2.75
N ALA A 125 -9.60 -2.18 3.55
CA ALA A 125 -8.96 -3.47 3.45
C ALA A 125 -9.33 -4.12 2.11
N PRO A 126 -8.40 -4.86 1.49
CA PRO A 126 -8.71 -5.73 0.35
C PRO A 126 -9.91 -6.64 0.66
N GLY A 127 -10.81 -6.80 -0.31
CA GLY A 127 -12.07 -7.54 -0.14
C GLY A 127 -13.21 -6.74 0.50
N GLY A 128 -12.94 -5.65 1.22
CA GLY A 128 -13.97 -4.72 1.71
C GLY A 128 -14.89 -5.24 2.82
N GLU A 129 -14.67 -6.45 3.33
CA GLU A 129 -15.48 -7.05 4.41
C GLU A 129 -14.99 -6.65 5.81
N ARG A 130 -13.74 -6.21 5.92
CA ARG A 130 -13.08 -5.88 7.18
C ARG A 130 -12.58 -4.44 7.18
N ALA A 131 -12.56 -3.83 8.35
CA ALA A 131 -11.98 -2.52 8.56
C ALA A 131 -11.08 -2.54 9.78
N TYR A 132 -9.97 -1.81 9.70
CA TYR A 132 -8.94 -1.82 10.72
C TYR A 132 -8.62 -0.40 11.17
N ALA A 133 -8.14 -0.27 12.40
CA ALA A 133 -7.69 0.98 12.97
C ALA A 133 -6.34 0.83 13.68
N LEU A 134 -5.58 1.92 13.72
CA LEU A 134 -4.39 2.02 14.57
C LEU A 134 -4.69 2.96 15.73
N ALA A 135 -4.38 2.52 16.95
CA ALA A 135 -4.32 3.37 18.12
C ALA A 135 -2.85 3.64 18.46
N VAL A 136 -2.36 4.82 18.06
CA VAL A 136 -0.95 5.21 18.17
C VAL A 136 -0.71 5.85 19.53
N GLY A 137 -0.11 5.09 20.44
CA GLY A 137 0.29 5.56 21.76
C GLY A 137 1.70 6.18 21.76
N PRO A 138 2.21 6.56 22.94
CA PRO A 138 3.52 7.19 23.06
C PRO A 138 4.70 6.25 22.77
N ARG A 139 4.54 4.95 23.10
CA ARG A 139 5.61 3.95 23.02
C ARG A 139 5.25 2.72 22.19
N SER A 140 4.00 2.57 21.81
CA SER A 140 3.49 1.42 21.06
C SER A 140 2.27 1.82 20.24
N THR A 141 1.92 1.00 19.26
CA THR A 141 0.75 1.16 18.41
C THR A 141 -0.06 -0.12 18.42
N ALA A 142 -1.31 -0.03 18.84
CA ALA A 142 -2.25 -1.14 18.79
C ALA A 142 -2.94 -1.22 17.42
N VAL A 143 -3.07 -2.42 16.88
CA VAL A 143 -3.85 -2.71 15.66
C VAL A 143 -5.18 -3.32 16.07
N TRP A 144 -6.28 -2.73 15.61
CA TRP A 144 -7.64 -3.16 15.91
C TRP A 144 -8.37 -3.58 14.64
N LEU A 145 -9.14 -4.67 14.71
CA LEU A 145 -10.21 -4.99 13.76
C LEU A 145 -11.49 -4.33 14.27
N VAL A 146 -11.98 -3.31 13.57
CA VAL A 146 -13.12 -2.48 14.02
C VAL A 146 -14.43 -2.81 13.32
N ALA A 147 -14.37 -3.49 12.17
CA ALA A 147 -15.53 -4.06 11.49
C ALA A 147 -15.17 -5.40 10.82
N GLY A 148 -16.14 -6.31 10.76
CA GLY A 148 -15.97 -7.66 10.19
C GLY A 148 -15.75 -8.77 11.23
N SER A 149 -15.75 -8.44 12.53
CA SER A 149 -15.80 -9.41 13.63
C SER A 149 -17.24 -9.51 14.19
N PRO A 150 -17.72 -10.70 14.59
CA PRO A 150 -19.05 -10.87 15.16
C PRO A 150 -19.21 -10.28 16.57
N PHE A 151 -18.10 -9.94 17.26
CA PHE A 151 -18.12 -9.50 18.66
C PHE A 151 -17.81 -7.99 18.85
N GLY A 152 -17.74 -7.23 17.77
CA GLY A 152 -17.34 -5.82 17.78
C GLY A 152 -15.83 -5.62 17.65
N PRO A 153 -15.28 -4.46 18.06
CA PRO A 153 -13.86 -4.16 17.93
C PRO A 153 -12.96 -5.15 18.68
N GLU A 154 -11.97 -5.70 17.98
CA GLU A 154 -11.04 -6.72 18.49
C GLU A 154 -9.59 -6.22 18.40
N HIS A 155 -8.83 -6.35 19.50
CA HIS A 155 -7.39 -6.04 19.52
C HIS A 155 -6.62 -7.20 18.90
N LEU A 156 -5.89 -6.94 17.81
CA LEU A 156 -5.17 -7.98 17.06
C LEU A 156 -3.68 -8.06 17.39
N ALA A 157 -3.04 -6.92 17.63
CA ALA A 157 -1.60 -6.85 17.81
C ALA A 157 -1.18 -5.56 18.53
N GLU A 158 -0.07 -5.65 19.24
CA GLU A 158 0.63 -4.50 19.82
C GLU A 158 2.02 -4.38 19.20
N ILE A 159 2.26 -3.27 18.48
CA ILE A 159 3.51 -3.02 17.78
C ILE A 159 4.36 -2.05 18.60
N PRO A 160 5.60 -2.39 18.99
CA PRO A 160 6.46 -1.46 19.71
C PRO A 160 6.80 -0.23 18.84
N GLY A 161 6.78 0.97 19.41
CA GLY A 161 7.03 2.23 18.69
C GLY A 161 5.78 2.88 18.10
N ARG A 162 5.96 4.06 17.53
CA ARG A 162 4.87 4.83 16.90
C ARG A 162 4.76 4.46 15.43
N CYS A 163 3.60 4.00 14.98
CA CYS A 163 3.38 3.61 13.60
C CYS A 163 2.51 4.61 12.84
N SER A 164 2.89 4.89 11.60
CA SER A 164 2.15 5.68 10.62
C SER A 164 1.97 4.89 9.31
N GLY A 165 1.49 5.51 8.24
CA GLY A 165 1.22 4.82 6.97
C GLY A 165 0.04 3.85 7.04
N GLY A 166 0.22 2.61 6.59
CA GLY A 166 -0.83 1.60 6.51
C GLY A 166 -1.11 1.21 5.07
N VAL A 167 -0.30 0.30 4.55
CA VAL A 167 -0.39 -0.17 3.16
C VAL A 167 -0.59 -1.68 3.15
N TRP A 168 -1.62 -2.14 2.46
CA TRP A 168 -1.89 -3.57 2.31
C TRP A 168 -0.98 -4.18 1.25
N LEU A 169 -0.32 -5.31 1.60
CA LEU A 169 0.64 -5.98 0.72
C LEU A 169 0.07 -7.23 0.05
N ASP A 170 -1.12 -7.68 0.44
CA ASP A 170 -1.79 -8.85 -0.13
C ASP A 170 -3.29 -8.62 -0.29
N ARG A 171 -3.93 -9.41 -1.17
CA ARG A 171 -5.38 -9.35 -1.38
C ARG A 171 -6.21 -9.94 -0.24
N ALA A 172 -5.58 -10.71 0.64
CA ALA A 172 -6.24 -11.32 1.79
C ALA A 172 -6.44 -10.35 2.97
N GLY A 173 -5.82 -9.15 2.92
CA GLY A 173 -5.86 -8.19 4.03
C GLY A 173 -5.15 -8.73 5.28
N ARG A 174 -4.12 -9.55 5.09
CA ARG A 174 -3.35 -10.18 6.18
C ARG A 174 -2.02 -9.47 6.39
N MET A 175 -1.35 -9.07 5.30
CA MET A 175 -0.02 -8.48 5.35
C MET A 175 -0.14 -6.96 5.29
N LEU A 176 0.16 -6.30 6.42
CA LEU A 176 0.06 -4.86 6.58
C LEU A 176 1.45 -4.23 6.74
N ALA A 177 1.81 -3.31 5.87
CA ALA A 177 3.00 -2.48 6.05
C ALA A 177 2.69 -1.23 6.87
N LEU A 178 3.54 -0.95 7.85
CA LEU A 178 3.48 0.22 8.72
C LEU A 178 4.83 0.94 8.74
N ASP A 179 4.78 2.27 8.78
CA ASP A 179 5.98 3.09 8.94
C ASP A 179 6.24 3.32 10.43
N ARG A 180 7.19 2.58 10.98
CA ARG A 180 7.47 2.52 12.41
C ARG A 180 8.60 3.47 12.78
N ARG A 181 8.33 4.44 13.65
CA ARG A 181 9.33 5.33 14.26
C ARG A 181 9.89 4.70 15.53
N ALA A 182 11.19 4.39 15.52
CA ALA A 182 11.94 3.84 16.64
C ALA A 182 13.41 4.31 16.57
N GLY A 183 14.01 4.62 17.73
CA GLY A 183 15.41 5.09 17.77
C GLY A 183 15.66 6.38 16.98
N GLY A 184 14.65 7.26 16.90
CA GLY A 184 14.73 8.52 16.14
C GLY A 184 14.59 8.38 14.62
N ARG A 185 14.43 7.16 14.09
CA ARG A 185 14.27 6.89 12.65
C ARG A 185 12.96 6.20 12.34
N THR A 186 12.44 6.43 11.15
CA THR A 186 11.25 5.75 10.61
C THR A 186 11.69 4.68 9.62
N LYS A 187 11.19 3.45 9.82
CA LYS A 187 11.42 2.31 8.92
C LYS A 187 10.11 1.61 8.62
N ALA A 188 9.90 1.22 7.37
CA ALA A 188 8.76 0.38 7.02
C ALA A 188 8.96 -1.05 7.53
N VAL A 189 7.95 -1.57 8.22
CA VAL A 189 7.88 -2.95 8.71
C VAL A 189 6.61 -3.62 8.19
N VAL A 190 6.65 -4.94 8.03
CA VAL A 190 5.47 -5.75 7.75
C VAL A 190 4.96 -6.35 9.05
N VAL A 191 3.65 -6.31 9.24
CA VAL A 191 2.92 -6.93 10.34
C VAL A 191 2.02 -8.02 9.75
N ASP A 192 2.22 -9.26 10.17
CA ASP A 192 1.38 -10.41 9.78
C ASP A 192 0.22 -10.56 10.77
N LEU A 193 -0.96 -10.07 10.37
CA LEU A 193 -2.16 -10.11 11.21
C LEU A 193 -2.68 -11.55 11.42
N GLY A 194 -2.33 -12.48 10.54
CA GLY A 194 -2.68 -13.90 10.66
C GLY A 194 -1.81 -14.67 11.66
N ARG A 195 -0.74 -14.06 12.16
CA ARG A 195 0.19 -14.62 13.16
C ARG A 195 0.27 -13.77 14.43
N GLY A 196 -0.83 -13.12 14.79
CA GLY A 196 -0.90 -12.28 16.00
C GLY A 196 -0.01 -11.03 15.93
N GLY A 197 0.23 -10.51 14.72
CA GLY A 197 1.03 -9.30 14.51
C GLY A 197 2.54 -9.53 14.49
N GLU A 198 3.00 -10.71 14.08
CA GLU A 198 4.43 -10.98 13.87
C GLU A 198 5.02 -9.91 12.96
N MET A 199 6.08 -9.24 13.43
CA MET A 199 6.70 -8.10 12.75
C MET A 199 7.99 -8.51 12.06
N SER A 200 8.17 -8.10 10.80
CA SER A 200 9.43 -8.23 10.06
C SER A 200 9.83 -6.91 9.39
N PRO A 201 11.13 -6.63 9.21
CA PRO A 201 11.57 -5.48 8.43
C PRO A 201 11.11 -5.53 6.97
N LEU A 202 10.71 -4.38 6.40
CA LEU A 202 10.44 -4.26 4.96
C LEU A 202 11.47 -3.38 4.25
N LEU A 203 11.64 -2.14 4.72
CA LEU A 203 12.56 -1.16 4.12
C LEU A 203 13.58 -0.69 5.16
N GLN A 204 14.86 -0.98 4.87
CA GLN A 204 16.02 -0.51 5.62
C GLN A 204 17.13 -0.15 4.62
N ILE A 205 16.92 0.95 3.88
CA ILE A 205 17.79 1.31 2.75
C ILE A 205 19.18 1.70 3.25
N THR A 206 19.25 2.58 4.25
CA THR A 206 20.46 2.87 5.01
C THR A 206 20.16 2.97 6.51
N PRO A 207 21.15 2.78 7.41
CA PRO A 207 20.89 2.89 8.85
C PRO A 207 20.38 4.28 9.28
N GLY A 208 20.82 5.34 8.60
CA GLY A 208 20.52 6.73 8.95
C GLY A 208 19.35 7.35 8.22
N SER A 209 18.74 6.66 7.25
CA SER A 209 17.61 7.21 6.50
C SER A 209 16.27 7.05 7.23
N ASP A 210 15.30 7.85 6.84
CA ASP A 210 13.89 7.59 7.09
C ASP A 210 13.30 6.93 5.85
N ASP A 211 12.79 5.70 5.99
CA ASP A 211 12.25 4.90 4.88
C ASP A 211 10.76 4.61 5.13
N ARG A 212 9.90 5.06 4.22
CA ARG A 212 8.44 4.96 4.30
C ARG A 212 7.88 4.23 3.09
N LEU A 213 6.87 3.39 3.29
CA LEU A 213 6.09 2.81 2.19
C LEU A 213 4.84 3.67 1.95
N LEU A 214 4.78 4.30 0.78
CA LEU A 214 3.71 5.24 0.44
C LEU A 214 2.52 4.54 -0.23
N LEU A 215 2.79 3.61 -1.15
CA LEU A 215 1.78 2.76 -1.79
C LEU A 215 2.39 1.42 -2.19
N ALA A 216 1.55 0.40 -2.30
CA ALA A 216 1.88 -0.88 -2.90
C ALA A 216 0.71 -1.35 -3.77
N ASP A 217 1.04 -2.07 -4.84
CA ASP A 217 0.08 -2.86 -5.59
C ASP A 217 0.34 -4.34 -5.31
N PRO A 218 -0.61 -5.06 -4.65
CA PRO A 218 -0.41 -6.47 -4.30
C PRO A 218 -0.34 -7.39 -5.52
N ASP A 219 -0.73 -6.91 -6.71
CA ASP A 219 -0.81 -7.72 -7.93
C ASP A 219 0.52 -7.76 -8.67
N SER A 220 1.08 -6.58 -8.95
CA SER A 220 2.38 -6.41 -9.60
C SER A 220 3.55 -6.49 -8.61
N GLY A 221 3.29 -6.32 -7.32
CA GLY A 221 4.31 -6.17 -6.30
C GLY A 221 5.04 -4.82 -6.36
N LEU A 222 4.58 -3.86 -7.17
CA LEU A 222 5.18 -2.53 -7.24
C LEU A 222 5.03 -1.78 -5.92
N LEU A 223 6.13 -1.23 -5.42
CA LEU A 223 6.19 -0.43 -4.20
C LEU A 223 6.60 1.00 -4.56
N LEU A 224 5.90 2.00 -4.00
CA LEU A 224 6.27 3.41 -4.03
C LEU A 224 6.77 3.81 -2.64
N ILE A 225 7.97 4.40 -2.60
CA ILE A 225 8.77 4.54 -1.39
C ILE A 225 9.16 6.01 -1.21
N GLY A 226 9.00 6.55 -0.02
CA GLY A 226 9.59 7.83 0.39
C GLY A 226 10.86 7.55 1.18
N SER A 227 12.00 8.10 0.76
CA SER A 227 13.24 7.96 1.53
C SER A 227 14.23 9.09 1.27
N ASP A 228 14.96 9.49 2.30
CA ASP A 228 16.08 10.43 2.21
C ASP A 228 17.45 9.73 2.07
N ALA A 229 17.50 8.39 2.02
CA ALA A 229 18.72 7.62 1.74
C ALA A 229 19.57 8.14 0.55
N PRO A 230 18.98 8.46 -0.62
CA PRO A 230 19.74 9.02 -1.74
C PRO A 230 20.23 10.46 -1.53
N SER A 231 19.65 11.20 -0.59
CA SER A 231 19.91 12.63 -0.36
C SER A 231 19.55 12.98 1.09
N PRO A 232 20.47 12.78 2.06
CA PRO A 232 20.16 12.89 3.48
C PRO A 232 19.45 14.20 3.86
N GLY A 233 18.34 14.10 4.60
CA GLY A 233 17.50 15.25 4.96
C GLY A 233 16.59 15.78 3.85
N GLN A 234 16.63 15.19 2.65
CA GLN A 234 15.71 15.50 1.55
C GLN A 234 14.98 14.23 1.12
N GLU A 235 13.73 14.09 1.53
CA GLU A 235 12.90 12.96 1.12
C GLU A 235 12.74 12.92 -0.40
N ARG A 236 12.96 11.74 -0.99
CA ARG A 236 12.82 11.46 -2.41
C ARG A 236 11.86 10.32 -2.65
N LEU A 237 11.04 10.47 -3.69
CA LEU A 237 10.17 9.41 -4.18
C LEU A 237 11.00 8.39 -4.98
N GLY A 238 10.92 7.14 -4.57
CA GLY A 238 11.53 6.00 -5.21
C GLY A 238 10.54 4.86 -5.42
N TRP A 239 11.01 3.80 -6.05
CA TRP A 239 10.22 2.61 -6.29
C TRP A 239 11.05 1.33 -6.23
N GLY A 240 10.38 0.22 -5.95
CA GLY A 240 10.95 -1.12 -5.93
C GLY A 240 9.89 -2.17 -6.25
N VAL A 241 10.29 -3.43 -6.27
CA VAL A 241 9.36 -4.57 -6.45
C VAL A 241 9.51 -5.50 -5.26
N LEU A 242 8.40 -5.82 -4.61
CA LEU A 242 8.35 -6.71 -3.46
C LEU A 242 8.97 -8.08 -3.82
N GLY A 243 9.92 -8.55 -3.01
CA GLY A 243 10.62 -9.82 -3.24
C GLY A 243 11.75 -9.77 -4.29
N SER A 244 11.97 -8.64 -4.96
CA SER A 244 13.07 -8.47 -5.92
C SER A 244 14.44 -8.37 -5.23
N THR A 245 15.49 -8.78 -5.93
CA THR A 245 16.89 -8.52 -5.52
C THR A 245 17.40 -7.16 -5.97
N LEU A 246 16.67 -6.48 -6.87
CA LEU A 246 17.07 -5.19 -7.39
C LEU A 246 16.93 -4.10 -6.30
N PRO A 247 17.87 -3.15 -6.22
CA PRO A 247 17.79 -2.07 -5.26
C PRO A 247 16.62 -1.12 -5.57
N VAL A 248 16.17 -0.40 -4.54
CA VAL A 248 15.22 0.71 -4.71
C VAL A 248 15.83 1.76 -5.63
N ARG A 249 15.02 2.26 -6.56
CA ARG A 249 15.43 3.26 -7.56
C ARG A 249 14.79 4.60 -7.24
N PHE A 250 15.55 5.68 -7.41
CA PHE A 250 15.09 7.07 -7.19
C PHE A 250 15.22 7.89 -8.48
N PRO A 251 14.22 7.84 -9.39
CA PRO A 251 14.26 8.57 -10.65
C PRO A 251 14.29 10.09 -10.44
N GLU A 252 15.15 10.80 -11.18
CA GLU A 252 15.20 12.27 -11.10
C GLU A 252 13.94 12.96 -11.64
N CYS A 253 13.18 12.31 -12.54
CA CYS A 253 11.94 12.87 -13.05
C CYS A 253 10.82 13.00 -12.01
N LEU A 254 10.93 12.30 -10.88
CA LEU A 254 10.00 12.41 -9.74
C LEU A 254 10.40 13.53 -8.77
N ARG A 255 11.58 14.13 -8.95
CA ARG A 255 12.01 15.32 -8.22
C ARG A 255 11.41 16.55 -8.90
N LEU A 256 10.27 17.01 -8.38
CA LEU A 256 9.60 18.21 -8.88
C LEU A 256 10.02 19.42 -8.03
N PRO A 257 10.83 20.36 -8.56
CA PRO A 257 11.30 21.50 -7.77
C PRO A 257 10.14 22.35 -7.25
N GLY A 258 10.17 22.69 -5.96
CA GLY A 258 9.13 23.50 -5.32
C GLY A 258 7.75 22.82 -5.22
N CYS A 259 7.68 21.52 -5.47
CA CYS A 259 6.44 20.75 -5.44
C CYS A 259 6.59 19.48 -4.60
N VAL A 260 5.51 19.03 -3.99
CA VAL A 260 5.44 17.73 -3.30
C VAL A 260 4.64 16.76 -4.17
N ALA A 261 5.24 15.61 -4.51
CA ALA A 261 4.57 14.55 -5.25
C ALA A 261 4.15 13.43 -4.29
N THR A 262 2.84 13.25 -4.10
CA THR A 262 2.26 12.19 -3.26
C THR A 262 1.57 11.15 -4.14
N PRO A 263 2.03 9.89 -4.19
CA PRO A 263 1.33 8.86 -4.94
C PRO A 263 -0.02 8.54 -4.28
N PHE A 264 -1.07 8.35 -5.08
CA PHE A 264 -2.40 7.98 -4.56
C PHE A 264 -3.05 6.77 -5.24
N ALA A 265 -2.57 6.33 -6.40
CA ALA A 265 -3.07 5.11 -7.05
C ALA A 265 -2.00 4.45 -7.93
N ILE A 266 -2.02 3.12 -8.01
CA ILE A 266 -1.21 2.30 -8.92
C ILE A 266 -2.14 1.48 -9.81
N GLN A 267 -1.79 1.33 -11.08
CA GLN A 267 -2.50 0.47 -12.01
C GLN A 267 -2.31 -1.00 -11.62
N PRO A 268 -3.41 -1.72 -11.28
CA PRO A 268 -3.33 -3.11 -10.91
C PRO A 268 -3.10 -4.02 -12.12
N GLY A 269 -2.76 -5.28 -11.85
CA GLY A 269 -2.79 -6.37 -12.83
C GLY A 269 -1.56 -6.53 -13.74
N GLN A 270 -0.49 -5.73 -13.59
CA GLN A 270 0.75 -5.89 -14.38
C GLN A 270 1.75 -6.86 -13.72
N MET A 271 1.33 -8.11 -13.46
CA MET A 271 2.10 -9.08 -12.66
C MET A 271 3.52 -9.37 -13.17
N LEU A 272 3.71 -9.41 -14.50
CA LEU A 272 4.98 -9.77 -15.11
C LEU A 272 5.86 -8.57 -15.46
N THR A 273 5.29 -7.36 -15.42
CA THR A 273 5.97 -6.13 -15.85
C THR A 273 5.60 -4.95 -14.94
N PRO A 274 5.93 -5.01 -13.63
CA PRO A 274 5.62 -3.95 -12.67
C PRO A 274 6.14 -2.58 -13.10
N GLU A 275 7.19 -2.53 -13.91
CA GLU A 275 7.74 -1.30 -14.47
C GLU A 275 6.80 -0.59 -15.47
N THR A 276 5.76 -1.28 -15.96
CA THR A 276 4.77 -0.72 -16.90
C THR A 276 3.53 -0.19 -16.21
N CYS A 277 3.33 -0.48 -14.92
CA CYS A 277 2.23 0.06 -14.11
C CYS A 277 2.21 1.58 -14.18
N ALA A 278 1.05 2.15 -14.53
CA ALA A 278 0.82 3.56 -14.33
C ALA A 278 0.65 3.87 -12.83
N VAL A 279 1.21 5.00 -12.40
CA VAL A 279 1.11 5.54 -11.06
C VAL A 279 0.53 6.93 -11.18
N ALA A 280 -0.51 7.22 -10.38
CA ALA A 280 -1.06 8.56 -10.28
C ALA A 280 -0.50 9.25 -9.03
N LEU A 281 -0.10 10.50 -9.22
CA LEU A 281 0.53 11.37 -8.24
C LEU A 281 -0.35 12.60 -8.05
N ARG A 282 -0.56 13.02 -6.80
CA ARG A 282 -0.98 14.38 -6.49
C ARG A 282 0.29 15.22 -6.45
N CYS A 283 0.34 16.26 -7.25
CA CYS A 283 1.44 17.22 -7.21
C CYS A 283 0.92 18.51 -6.60
N ASP A 284 1.50 18.92 -5.48
CA ASP A 284 1.16 20.13 -4.75
C ASP A 284 2.27 21.16 -4.96
N GLY A 285 1.95 22.35 -5.46
CA GLY A 285 2.92 23.43 -5.68
C GLY A 285 2.34 24.82 -5.42
N ALA A 286 3.11 25.86 -5.70
CA ALA A 286 2.73 27.25 -5.42
C ALA A 286 1.42 27.71 -6.09
N PHE A 287 1.01 27.04 -7.18
CA PHE A 287 -0.18 27.36 -7.96
C PHE A 287 -1.36 26.40 -7.69
N GLY A 288 -1.30 25.62 -6.61
CA GLY A 288 -2.32 24.65 -6.23
C GLY A 288 -1.92 23.20 -6.55
N SER A 289 -2.93 22.32 -6.58
CA SER A 289 -2.75 20.89 -6.75
C SER A 289 -3.22 20.40 -8.13
N TRP A 290 -2.47 19.50 -8.74
CA TRP A 290 -2.84 18.86 -10.02
C TRP A 290 -2.46 17.37 -10.02
N VAL A 291 -2.77 16.67 -11.12
CA VAL A 291 -2.53 15.23 -11.25
C VAL A 291 -1.27 14.98 -12.09
N GLY A 292 -0.33 14.22 -11.55
CA GLY A 292 0.79 13.64 -12.29
C GLY A 292 0.51 12.18 -12.64
N VAL A 293 0.94 11.73 -13.81
CA VAL A 293 0.92 10.31 -14.22
C VAL A 293 2.34 9.89 -14.59
N TRP A 294 2.78 8.77 -14.04
CA TRP A 294 4.14 8.28 -14.22
C TRP A 294 4.15 6.75 -14.35
N ARG A 295 5.17 6.20 -14.99
CA ARG A 295 5.43 4.75 -15.02
C ARG A 295 6.89 4.51 -14.65
N PRO A 296 7.23 3.43 -13.92
CA PRO A 296 8.62 3.16 -13.58
C PRO A 296 9.58 3.03 -14.76
N ALA A 297 9.11 2.54 -15.91
CA ALA A 297 9.88 2.48 -17.15
C ALA A 297 10.05 3.87 -17.82
N ASP A 298 9.23 4.86 -17.47
CA ASP A 298 9.24 6.19 -18.09
C ASP A 298 10.19 7.15 -17.35
N ARG A 299 10.87 7.99 -18.13
CA ARG A 299 11.79 9.04 -17.63
C ARG A 299 11.12 10.41 -17.45
N ARG A 300 9.79 10.48 -17.50
CA ARG A 300 9.02 11.74 -17.39
C ARG A 300 7.71 11.52 -16.64
N VAL A 301 7.27 12.56 -15.94
CA VAL A 301 5.92 12.65 -15.38
C VAL A 301 5.05 13.40 -16.38
N TRP A 302 3.85 12.89 -16.64
CA TRP A 302 2.83 13.53 -17.45
C TRP A 302 1.94 14.36 -16.53
N HIS A 303 1.81 15.66 -16.79
CA HIS A 303 1.03 16.56 -15.96
C HIS A 303 -0.35 16.77 -16.57
N LEU A 304 -1.39 16.56 -15.77
CA LEU A 304 -2.79 16.68 -16.15
C LEU A 304 -3.45 17.74 -15.25
N PRO A 305 -4.29 18.63 -15.81
CA PRO A 305 -5.09 19.52 -14.99
C PRO A 305 -6.04 18.71 -14.11
N ALA A 306 -6.16 19.07 -12.83
CA ALA A 306 -7.17 18.46 -11.97
C ALA A 306 -8.58 18.88 -12.44
N PRO A 307 -9.56 17.94 -12.48
CA PRO A 307 -10.93 18.30 -12.78
C PRO A 307 -11.46 19.27 -11.71
N GLN A 308 -12.36 20.18 -12.10
CA GLN A 308 -12.99 21.08 -11.14
C GLN A 308 -13.72 20.26 -10.07
N GLY A 309 -13.50 20.61 -8.79
CA GLY A 309 -14.09 19.88 -7.67
C GLY A 309 -13.48 18.51 -7.41
N TRP A 310 -12.30 18.20 -7.98
CA TRP A 310 -11.57 16.96 -7.71
C TRP A 310 -11.44 16.75 -6.19
N LEU A 311 -11.79 15.54 -5.74
CA LEU A 311 -11.52 15.12 -4.38
C LEU A 311 -10.02 14.88 -4.30
N THR A 312 -9.29 15.93 -3.94
CA THR A 312 -7.84 16.02 -4.10
C THR A 312 -7.11 14.86 -3.41
N GLY A 313 -6.26 14.18 -4.17
CA GLY A 313 -5.54 12.99 -3.70
C GLY A 313 -6.36 11.71 -3.69
N THR A 314 -7.58 11.72 -4.24
CA THR A 314 -8.43 10.54 -4.44
C THR A 314 -8.45 10.15 -5.92
N GLY A 315 -8.32 8.85 -6.20
CA GLY A 315 -8.57 8.28 -7.51
C GLY A 315 -8.20 6.79 -7.56
N LEU A 316 -8.49 6.17 -8.70
CA LEU A 316 -8.30 4.74 -8.91
C LEU A 316 -7.85 4.49 -10.36
N TRP A 317 -6.91 3.58 -10.55
CA TRP A 317 -6.65 3.00 -11.86
C TRP A 317 -7.47 1.73 -12.07
N THR A 318 -8.08 1.60 -13.25
CA THR A 318 -8.58 0.30 -13.71
C THR A 318 -7.42 -0.57 -14.20
N SER A 319 -7.62 -1.89 -14.25
CA SER A 319 -6.67 -2.83 -14.87
C SER A 319 -6.34 -2.45 -16.32
N ASP A 320 -7.34 -1.94 -17.05
CA ASP A 320 -7.23 -1.51 -18.45
C ASP A 320 -6.46 -0.19 -18.62
N GLY A 321 -5.98 0.42 -17.53
CA GLY A 321 -5.19 1.64 -17.58
C GLY A 321 -6.03 2.91 -17.76
N VAL A 322 -7.26 2.94 -17.25
CA VAL A 322 -8.08 4.16 -17.17
C VAL A 322 -7.96 4.73 -15.75
N LEU A 323 -7.52 5.98 -15.64
CA LEU A 323 -7.51 6.72 -14.38
C LEU A 323 -8.89 7.33 -14.14
N ARG A 324 -9.49 6.99 -13.01
CA ARG A 324 -10.77 7.52 -12.53
C ARG A 324 -10.51 8.51 -11.39
N LEU A 325 -11.00 9.73 -11.54
CA LEU A 325 -10.83 10.84 -10.60
C LEU A 325 -12.21 11.29 -10.10
N PRO A 326 -12.62 10.88 -8.88
CA PRO A 326 -13.85 11.36 -8.28
C PRO A 326 -13.82 12.87 -8.04
N TYR A 327 -14.92 13.55 -8.36
CA TYR A 327 -15.06 15.00 -8.18
C TYR A 327 -16.50 15.35 -7.78
N ALA A 328 -16.65 16.48 -7.09
CA ALA A 328 -17.94 17.04 -6.72
C ALA A 328 -17.95 18.56 -6.94
N THR A 329 -18.98 19.05 -7.61
CA THR A 329 -19.24 20.48 -7.83
C THR A 329 -20.68 20.82 -7.42
N GLY A 330 -21.03 22.11 -7.43
CA GLY A 330 -22.42 22.51 -7.18
C GLY A 330 -23.42 21.98 -8.22
N ALA A 331 -22.98 21.74 -9.46
CA ALA A 331 -23.82 21.20 -10.53
C ALA A 331 -23.82 19.66 -10.59
N VAL A 332 -22.68 19.05 -10.24
CA VAL A 332 -22.48 17.59 -10.28
C VAL A 332 -22.03 17.14 -8.89
N PRO A 333 -22.96 16.72 -8.00
CA PRO A 333 -22.63 16.39 -6.61
C PRO A 333 -21.80 15.10 -6.47
N CYS A 334 -21.88 14.21 -7.46
CA CYS A 334 -21.10 12.99 -7.58
C CYS A 334 -20.71 12.77 -9.05
N GLY A 335 -19.42 12.86 -9.35
CA GLY A 335 -18.89 12.65 -10.70
C GLY A 335 -17.57 11.90 -10.68
N VAL A 336 -17.26 11.24 -11.79
CA VAL A 336 -15.96 10.56 -12.01
C VAL A 336 -15.41 10.99 -13.36
N ALA A 337 -14.35 11.79 -13.33
CA ALA A 337 -13.60 12.12 -14.53
C ALA A 337 -12.74 10.91 -14.92
N ARG A 338 -12.68 10.61 -16.22
CA ARG A 338 -11.90 9.49 -16.75
C ARG A 338 -10.79 10.03 -17.63
N TRP A 339 -9.58 9.51 -17.42
CA TRP A 339 -8.44 9.78 -18.26
C TRP A 339 -7.86 8.46 -18.76
N THR A 340 -7.64 8.38 -20.07
CA THR A 340 -6.98 7.24 -20.72
C THR A 340 -5.66 7.72 -21.29
N PRO A 341 -4.55 6.99 -21.07
CA PRO A 341 -3.29 7.34 -21.69
C PRO A 341 -3.44 7.35 -23.22
N PRO A 342 -2.78 8.30 -23.92
CA PRO A 342 -2.76 8.26 -25.37
C PRO A 342 -2.18 6.92 -25.83
N ALA A 343 -2.78 6.35 -26.89
CA ALA A 343 -2.31 5.09 -27.46
C ALA A 343 -0.80 5.21 -27.75
N ARG A 344 -0.02 4.28 -27.19
CA ARG A 344 1.41 4.24 -27.43
C ARG A 344 1.61 3.94 -28.92
N GLU A 345 2.20 4.89 -29.63
CA GLU A 345 2.64 4.63 -31.00
C GLU A 345 3.59 3.43 -30.96
N PRO A 346 3.33 2.36 -31.71
CA PRO A 346 4.20 1.19 -31.70
C PRO A 346 5.61 1.65 -32.01
N ALA A 347 6.57 1.22 -31.18
CA ALA A 347 7.98 1.49 -31.43
C ALA A 347 8.26 1.11 -32.88
N ALA A 348 8.71 2.09 -33.67
CA ALA A 348 8.98 1.88 -35.08
C ALA A 348 9.80 0.59 -35.23
N PRO A 349 9.39 -0.34 -36.11
CA PRO A 349 10.14 -1.58 -36.28
C PRO A 349 11.60 -1.21 -36.55
N PRO A 350 12.56 -1.95 -35.96
CA PRO A 350 13.98 -1.69 -36.22
C PRO A 350 14.18 -1.63 -37.74
N PRO A 351 14.98 -0.69 -38.26
CA PRO A 351 15.18 -0.56 -39.69
C PRO A 351 15.54 -1.94 -40.25
N ALA A 352 14.76 -2.38 -41.23
CA ALA A 352 14.93 -3.67 -41.87
C ALA A 352 16.40 -3.82 -42.25
N ALA A 353 17.02 -4.90 -41.78
CA ALA A 353 18.40 -5.21 -42.13
C ALA A 353 18.51 -5.22 -43.66
N VAL A 354 19.38 -4.36 -44.18
CA VAL A 354 19.70 -4.32 -45.62
C VAL A 354 20.04 -5.74 -46.06
N PRO A 355 19.37 -6.30 -47.09
CA PRO A 355 19.64 -7.66 -47.51
C PRO A 355 21.08 -7.76 -47.99
N ARG A 356 21.87 -8.62 -47.33
CA ARG A 356 23.20 -8.99 -47.80
C ARG A 356 23.05 -9.73 -49.15
N PRO A 357 23.90 -9.45 -50.14
CA PRO A 357 23.83 -10.12 -51.43
C PRO A 357 24.06 -11.64 -51.25
N SER A 358 23.16 -12.40 -51.86
CA SER A 358 23.09 -13.86 -51.85
C SER A 358 24.27 -14.51 -52.58
N SER A 359 24.93 -15.46 -51.93
CA SER A 359 25.85 -16.42 -52.55
C SER A 359 25.11 -17.47 -53.39
N PRO A 360 25.72 -18.02 -54.47
CA PRO A 360 25.04 -18.87 -55.44
C PRO A 360 24.73 -20.30 -54.94
N PRO A 361 23.81 -21.03 -55.61
CA PRO A 361 23.20 -22.26 -55.07
C PRO A 361 24.07 -23.52 -55.29
N PRO A 362 23.99 -24.54 -54.40
CA PRO A 362 24.42 -25.90 -54.72
C PRO A 362 23.27 -26.73 -55.33
N VAL A 363 23.61 -27.52 -56.34
CA VAL A 363 22.77 -28.55 -56.97
C VAL A 363 22.78 -29.87 -56.15
N PRO A 364 21.75 -30.73 -56.28
CA PRO A 364 21.34 -31.68 -55.24
C PRO A 364 21.94 -33.09 -55.37
N SER A 365 22.05 -33.79 -54.23
CA SER A 365 22.31 -35.24 -54.17
C SER A 365 21.24 -35.93 -53.31
N LEU A 366 20.68 -36.99 -53.88
CA LEU A 366 19.50 -37.75 -53.46
C LEU A 366 19.66 -38.49 -52.11
N SER A 367 18.59 -38.48 -51.31
CA SER A 367 18.33 -39.51 -50.28
C SER A 367 17.87 -40.82 -50.94
N PRO A 368 17.90 -41.97 -50.23
CA PRO A 368 16.65 -42.43 -49.62
C PRO A 368 16.86 -43.22 -48.29
N SER A 369 15.97 -43.09 -47.30
CA SER A 369 14.94 -44.07 -46.89
C SER A 369 15.16 -44.41 -45.41
N ALA A 370 14.19 -44.72 -44.55
CA ALA A 370 12.74 -44.64 -44.55
C ALA A 370 12.25 -45.06 -43.15
N SER A 371 11.02 -44.67 -42.78
CA SER A 371 10.03 -45.45 -41.97
C SER A 371 10.37 -45.80 -40.51
N SER A 372 9.48 -45.75 -39.50
CA SER A 372 8.04 -45.47 -39.37
C SER A 372 7.68 -45.33 -37.88
N PHE A 373 6.57 -44.61 -37.60
CA PHE A 373 5.82 -44.46 -36.34
C PHE A 373 5.23 -45.82 -35.81
N PRO A 374 4.35 -45.92 -34.75
CA PRO A 374 3.69 -44.92 -33.88
C PRO A 374 3.46 -45.24 -32.37
N SER A 375 3.02 -44.18 -31.64
CA SER A 375 1.93 -44.06 -30.62
C SER A 375 1.70 -45.02 -29.44
N SER A 376 1.54 -44.45 -28.23
CA SER A 376 0.26 -44.33 -27.43
C SER A 376 0.47 -44.45 -25.90
N SER A 377 -0.21 -43.57 -25.14
CA SER A 377 -0.41 -43.51 -23.66
C SER A 377 -1.29 -44.68 -23.12
N PRO A 378 -1.74 -44.82 -21.83
CA PRO A 378 -1.80 -43.85 -20.70
C PRO A 378 -1.65 -44.41 -19.22
N SER A 379 -1.72 -43.47 -18.25
CA SER A 379 -2.29 -43.51 -16.87
C SER A 379 -1.95 -44.62 -15.84
N ALA A 380 -1.53 -44.20 -14.62
CA ALA A 380 -2.13 -44.50 -13.29
C ALA A 380 -1.12 -44.48 -12.11
N SER A 381 -1.47 -43.77 -11.03
CA SER A 381 -0.95 -43.89 -9.63
C SER A 381 -1.48 -45.17 -8.94
N PRO A 382 -1.02 -45.67 -7.75
CA PRO A 382 -0.77 -44.91 -6.50
C PRO A 382 0.31 -45.42 -5.49
N ALA A 383 0.37 -44.66 -4.38
CA ALA A 383 1.07 -44.70 -3.07
C ALA A 383 1.56 -46.03 -2.43
N ALA A 384 2.62 -45.95 -1.60
CA ALA A 384 2.62 -46.25 -0.14
C ALA A 384 4.04 -46.23 0.51
N PHE A 385 4.11 -45.77 1.77
CA PHE A 385 5.18 -45.83 2.80
C PHE A 385 5.56 -47.28 3.22
N PRO A 386 6.56 -47.62 4.10
CA PRO A 386 7.02 -46.90 5.32
C PRO A 386 8.50 -47.05 5.79
N SER A 387 8.81 -46.40 6.93
CA SER A 387 10.05 -46.40 7.75
C SER A 387 10.39 -47.73 8.46
N PRO A 388 11.60 -47.86 9.06
CA PRO A 388 11.66 -48.10 10.52
C PRO A 388 12.83 -47.44 11.30
N PHE A 389 12.69 -47.46 12.65
CA PHE A 389 13.54 -46.95 13.75
C PHE A 389 14.64 -47.99 14.22
N PRO A 390 15.24 -47.98 15.45
CA PRO A 390 16.62 -47.51 15.76
C PRO A 390 17.48 -48.51 16.61
N GLY A 391 18.68 -48.14 17.10
CA GLY A 391 19.47 -48.94 18.05
C GLY A 391 20.78 -48.27 18.56
N PRO A 392 21.40 -48.68 19.70
CA PRO A 392 21.54 -47.79 20.87
C PRO A 392 22.96 -47.54 21.47
N ARG A 393 22.95 -46.58 22.41
CA ARG A 393 23.86 -46.11 23.50
C ARG A 393 25.05 -46.97 24.02
N ALA A 394 26.11 -46.25 24.43
CA ALA A 394 26.94 -46.54 25.62
C ALA A 394 27.46 -45.24 26.29
N GLN A 395 27.70 -45.25 27.61
CA GLN A 395 27.86 -44.12 28.55
C GLN A 395 29.33 -43.88 28.99
N LEU A 396 29.70 -42.58 29.15
CA LEU A 396 30.49 -41.87 30.21
C LEU A 396 31.90 -42.38 30.65
N PRO A 397 32.85 -41.52 31.17
CA PRO A 397 32.63 -40.42 32.13
C PRO A 397 33.49 -39.12 32.02
N PHE A 398 33.13 -38.14 32.85
CA PHE A 398 33.78 -36.83 33.09
C PHE A 398 35.20 -36.90 33.70
N PRO A 399 36.00 -35.84 33.51
CA PRO A 399 36.44 -35.04 34.67
C PRO A 399 36.36 -33.50 34.45
N ALA A 400 36.65 -32.77 35.54
CA ALA A 400 36.33 -31.37 35.84
C ALA A 400 37.45 -30.36 35.44
N PRO A 401 37.44 -29.07 35.87
CA PRO A 401 37.68 -27.91 34.98
C PRO A 401 39.12 -27.37 35.05
N SER A 402 39.65 -26.89 33.92
CA SER A 402 40.93 -26.18 33.87
C SER A 402 40.86 -24.89 33.05
N GLU A 403 41.17 -23.80 33.74
CA GLU A 403 41.90 -22.59 33.34
C GLU A 403 41.66 -21.94 31.96
N VAL A 404 41.14 -20.70 32.06
CA VAL A 404 41.10 -19.68 31.03
C VAL A 404 42.52 -19.14 30.76
N PRO A 405 43.04 -19.18 29.52
CA PRO A 405 44.22 -18.42 29.14
C PRO A 405 43.85 -16.95 28.84
N PRO A 406 44.75 -15.97 29.09
CA PRO A 406 44.47 -14.55 28.86
C PRO A 406 44.33 -14.23 27.36
N GLN A 407 43.29 -13.44 27.02
CA GLN A 407 43.07 -12.89 25.68
C GLN A 407 44.21 -11.91 25.29
N PRO A 408 44.70 -11.95 24.05
CA PRO A 408 45.51 -10.87 23.48
C PRO A 408 44.66 -9.61 23.24
N PRO A 409 45.26 -8.40 23.23
CA PRO A 409 44.54 -7.14 23.13
C PRO A 409 43.75 -7.03 21.81
N GLU A 410 42.52 -6.52 21.92
CA GLU A 410 41.59 -6.24 20.82
C GLU A 410 42.21 -5.27 19.79
N PRO A 411 42.16 -5.56 18.48
CA PRO A 411 42.53 -4.59 17.45
C PRO A 411 41.48 -3.48 17.32
N GLU A 412 41.95 -2.25 17.11
CA GLU A 412 41.12 -1.05 16.88
C GLU A 412 40.04 -1.29 15.81
N PRO A 413 38.83 -0.73 15.98
CA PRO A 413 37.76 -0.90 15.00
C PRO A 413 38.14 -0.24 13.66
N PRO A 414 37.96 -0.94 12.52
CA PRO A 414 38.27 -0.38 11.22
C PRO A 414 37.34 0.81 10.90
N ALA A 415 37.92 1.84 10.28
CA ALA A 415 37.21 3.01 9.76
C ALA A 415 36.00 2.63 8.88
N PRO A 416 34.92 3.44 8.86
CA PRO A 416 33.67 3.08 8.21
C PRO A 416 33.86 2.86 6.70
N SER A 417 33.69 1.59 6.31
CA SER A 417 33.71 1.13 4.93
C SER A 417 32.47 1.62 4.16
N ALA A 418 32.68 1.98 2.90
CA ALA A 418 31.72 2.63 2.02
C ALA A 418 30.37 1.89 1.86
N ALA A 419 29.32 2.67 1.59
CA ALA A 419 27.94 2.27 1.39
C ALA A 419 27.80 1.05 0.44
N ARG A 420 27.36 -0.09 1.00
CA ARG A 420 26.89 -1.24 0.23
C ARG A 420 25.35 -1.31 0.29
N PRO A 421 24.65 -1.37 -0.85
CA PRO A 421 23.18 -1.40 -0.89
C PRO A 421 22.62 -2.76 -0.45
N VAL A 422 21.58 -2.71 0.38
CA VAL A 422 20.89 -3.89 0.96
C VAL A 422 19.83 -4.43 -0.02
N PRO A 423 19.79 -5.75 -0.31
CA PRO A 423 18.72 -6.37 -1.11
C PRO A 423 17.37 -6.43 -0.36
N LEU A 424 16.24 -6.25 -1.07
CA LEU A 424 14.86 -6.27 -0.53
C LEU A 424 14.35 -7.68 -0.09
N GLN A 425 15.24 -8.65 0.09
CA GLN A 425 14.90 -10.06 0.34
C GLN A 425 14.67 -10.42 1.83
N GLN A 426 14.73 -9.47 2.75
CA GLN A 426 14.60 -9.75 4.18
C GLN A 426 13.15 -9.89 4.68
N ALA A 427 12.14 -9.81 3.79
CA ALA A 427 10.78 -10.22 4.10
C ALA A 427 10.60 -11.74 3.86
N PRO A 428 10.14 -12.52 4.86
CA PRO A 428 10.01 -13.97 4.75
C PRO A 428 8.78 -14.36 3.91
N LEU A 429 8.89 -14.30 2.58
CA LEU A 429 7.85 -14.81 1.66
C LEU A 429 8.37 -15.86 0.66
N GLY A 430 9.64 -16.27 0.75
CA GLY A 430 10.24 -17.24 -0.16
C GLY A 430 9.75 -18.69 -0.02
N ARG A 431 8.80 -18.99 0.88
CA ARG A 431 8.29 -20.36 1.09
C ARG A 431 6.82 -20.33 1.46
N LEU A 432 5.94 -20.23 0.46
CA LEU A 432 4.58 -20.81 0.44
C LEU A 432 3.92 -20.48 -0.91
N VAL A 433 4.55 -20.94 -2.00
CA VAL A 433 3.84 -21.19 -3.26
C VAL A 433 4.04 -22.68 -3.55
N THR A 434 3.23 -23.50 -2.90
CA THR A 434 2.93 -24.85 -3.38
C THR A 434 1.48 -25.18 -3.02
N LYS A 435 0.65 -25.12 -4.06
CA LYS A 435 -0.72 -25.62 -4.26
C LYS A 435 -1.84 -25.12 -3.36
#